data_AF-A0A4W5LA97-F1
#
_entry.id   AF-A0A4W5LA97-F1
#
_cell.length_a   1.000
_cell.length_b   1.000
_cell.length_c   1.000
_cell.angle_alpha   90.00
_cell.angle_beta   90.00
_cell.angle_gamma   90.00
#
_symmetry.space_group_name_H-M   'P 1'
#
loop_
_entity.id
_entity.type
_entity.pdbx_description
1 polymer ?
#
loop_
_entity_poly.entity_id
_entity_poly.type
_entity_poly.pdbx_seq_one_letter_code
_entity_poly.pdbx_strand_id
1 'polypeptide(L)'
;MSCFLLGLIRRRGGVGTSVGVRSLASIPSLPPAVADFVKAAVDECKPANVHVVTGSAEESAHILAGLEKDGMVKRLPKYENCWLARTDPKDVARVESKTVIVTKNQRDTIPIPDGGAKSQLGSWMSEGDFQKARQDRFPGCMAGTGLYTTLLLASLEVYTIPSIVSAVYTI
;
A
#
# COMPACT_ATOMS: atom_id res chain seq x y z
N MET A 1 70.09 13.57 -15.50
CA MET A 1 68.70 13.71 -15.00
C MET A 1 68.10 12.33 -14.87
N SER A 2 68.39 11.62 -13.78
CA SER A 2 67.86 10.29 -13.49
C SER A 2 67.84 10.11 -11.97
N CYS A 3 66.66 9.84 -11.40
CA CYS A 3 66.42 9.28 -10.07
C CYS A 3 64.94 8.84 -10.05
N PHE A 4 64.61 7.55 -10.14
CA PHE A 4 64.49 6.56 -9.05
C PHE A 4 63.30 6.78 -8.10
N LEU A 5 62.39 5.77 -8.09
CA LEU A 5 61.70 5.10 -6.96
C LEU A 5 60.19 4.83 -7.13
N LEU A 6 59.93 3.53 -7.27
CA LEU A 6 58.89 2.67 -6.70
C LEU A 6 57.73 3.33 -5.91
N GLY A 7 56.51 3.03 -6.39
CA GLY A 7 55.60 2.10 -5.72
C GLY A 7 55.28 2.31 -4.24
N LEU A 8 54.06 2.79 -3.97
CA LEU A 8 53.28 2.39 -2.81
C LEU A 8 51.78 2.44 -3.14
N ILE A 9 51.20 1.25 -3.24
CA ILE A 9 49.78 0.95 -3.35
C ILE A 9 49.08 1.54 -2.12
N ARG A 10 48.22 2.55 -2.34
CA ARG A 10 47.28 3.03 -1.33
C ARG A 10 45.87 2.62 -1.75
N ARG A 11 45.49 1.40 -1.39
CA ARG A 11 44.10 0.94 -1.38
C ARG A 11 43.29 1.88 -0.47
N ARG A 12 42.42 2.70 -1.06
CA ARG A 12 41.28 3.28 -0.35
C ARG A 12 40.04 2.52 -0.80
N GLY A 13 39.57 1.64 0.09
CA GLY A 13 38.25 1.04 -0.03
C GLY A 13 37.20 2.13 0.07
N GLY A 14 36.58 2.46 -1.06
CA GLY A 14 35.26 3.06 -1.09
C GLY A 14 34.26 1.91 -1.10
N VAL A 15 33.57 1.72 0.01
CA VAL A 15 32.36 0.89 0.07
C VAL A 15 31.33 1.61 -0.80
N GLY A 16 31.32 1.28 -2.08
CA GLY A 16 30.20 1.60 -2.96
C GLY A 16 29.02 0.77 -2.48
N THR A 17 28.07 1.39 -1.81
CA THR A 17 26.73 0.85 -1.64
C THR A 17 26.17 0.66 -3.04
N SER A 18 26.29 -0.56 -3.55
CA SER A 18 25.50 -0.98 -4.70
C SER A 18 24.05 -0.96 -4.24
N VAL A 19 23.35 0.14 -4.53
CA VAL A 19 21.89 0.12 -4.59
C VAL A 19 21.57 -0.77 -5.78
N GLY A 20 21.54 -2.08 -5.51
CA GLY A 20 21.11 -3.07 -6.46
C GLY A 20 19.67 -2.74 -6.80
N VAL A 21 19.46 -2.16 -7.98
CA VAL A 21 18.15 -2.13 -8.62
C VAL A 21 17.72 -3.59 -8.73
N ARG A 22 16.82 -4.01 -7.83
CA ARG A 22 16.26 -5.37 -7.86
C ARG A 22 15.40 -5.44 -9.12
N SER A 23 16.01 -5.95 -10.17
CA SER A 23 15.36 -6.32 -11.43
C SER A 23 14.14 -7.21 -11.14
N LEU A 24 12.99 -6.82 -11.70
CA LEU A 24 11.70 -7.52 -11.75
C LEU A 24 11.32 -8.20 -10.42
N ALA A 25 10.70 -7.43 -9.52
CA ALA A 25 10.10 -7.94 -8.30
C ALA A 25 9.12 -9.06 -8.64
N SER A 26 9.58 -10.29 -8.42
CA SER A 26 8.80 -11.51 -8.57
C SER A 26 8.58 -12.11 -7.19
N ILE A 27 7.51 -12.87 -7.01
CA ILE A 27 7.18 -13.51 -5.73
C ILE A 27 8.39 -14.24 -5.07
N PRO A 28 9.28 -14.93 -5.80
CA PRO A 28 10.47 -15.57 -5.22
C PRO A 28 11.51 -14.61 -4.61
N SER A 29 11.48 -13.33 -4.99
CA SER A 29 12.40 -12.30 -4.48
C SER A 29 11.94 -11.66 -3.17
N LEU A 30 10.74 -12.01 -2.70
CA LEU A 30 10.15 -11.50 -1.47
C LEU A 30 10.67 -12.26 -0.24
N PRO A 31 10.77 -11.59 0.93
CA PRO A 31 11.04 -12.28 2.20
C PRO A 31 9.99 -13.40 2.44
N PRO A 32 10.36 -14.55 3.03
CA PRO A 32 9.46 -15.70 3.17
C PRO A 32 8.12 -15.36 3.83
N ALA A 33 8.14 -14.57 4.91
CA ALA A 33 6.91 -14.14 5.59
C ALA A 33 5.98 -13.31 4.70
N VAL A 34 6.54 -12.46 3.83
CA VAL A 34 5.76 -11.65 2.88
C VAL A 34 5.22 -12.55 1.77
N ALA A 35 6.02 -13.49 1.26
CA ALA A 35 5.57 -14.44 0.25
C ALA A 35 4.41 -15.30 0.76
N ASP A 36 4.45 -15.75 2.02
CA ASP A 36 3.39 -16.55 2.61
C ASP A 36 2.11 -15.73 2.87
N PHE A 37 2.24 -14.47 3.27
CA PHE A 37 1.12 -13.53 3.35
C PHE A 37 0.45 -13.32 1.97
N VAL A 38 1.24 -13.08 0.93
CA VAL A 38 0.73 -12.89 -0.43
C VAL A 38 0.05 -14.17 -0.93
N LYS A 39 0.63 -15.35 -0.70
CA LYS A 39 0.00 -16.63 -1.07
C LYS A 39 -1.36 -16.81 -0.38
N ALA A 40 -1.44 -16.58 0.92
CA ALA A 40 -2.71 -16.67 1.65
C ALA A 40 -3.78 -15.70 1.10
N ALA A 41 -3.38 -14.48 0.73
CA ALA A 41 -4.27 -13.51 0.10
C ALA A 41 -4.71 -13.93 -1.32
N VAL A 42 -3.81 -14.54 -2.10
CA VAL A 42 -4.12 -15.06 -3.44
C VAL A 42 -5.11 -16.22 -3.36
N ASP A 43 -4.91 -17.14 -2.41
CA ASP A 43 -5.79 -18.30 -2.21
C ASP A 43 -7.21 -17.88 -1.80
N GLU A 44 -7.33 -16.84 -0.97
CA GLU A 44 -8.61 -16.31 -0.50
C GLU A 44 -9.31 -15.44 -1.57
N CYS A 45 -8.60 -14.45 -2.13
CA CYS A 45 -9.19 -13.44 -3.01
C CYS A 45 -9.28 -13.87 -4.49
N LYS A 46 -8.53 -14.90 -4.91
CA LYS A 46 -8.48 -15.46 -6.27
C LYS A 46 -8.27 -14.42 -7.39
N PRO A 47 -7.21 -13.61 -7.35
CA PRO A 47 -6.91 -12.63 -8.39
C PRO A 47 -6.52 -13.29 -9.71
N ALA A 48 -6.70 -12.57 -10.83
CA ALA A 48 -6.28 -13.03 -12.15
C ALA A 48 -4.76 -12.96 -12.37
N ASN A 49 -4.11 -11.97 -11.75
CA ASN A 49 -2.66 -11.80 -11.79
C ASN A 49 -2.18 -11.13 -10.49
N VAL A 50 -0.91 -11.32 -10.14
CA VAL A 50 -0.26 -10.68 -8.99
C VAL A 50 0.90 -9.82 -9.48
N HIS A 51 0.86 -8.52 -9.19
CA HIS A 51 1.90 -7.57 -9.55
C HIS A 51 2.59 -7.02 -8.30
N VAL A 52 3.91 -7.20 -8.20
CA VAL A 52 4.70 -6.65 -7.09
C VAL A 52 5.20 -5.26 -7.49
N VAL A 53 4.72 -4.24 -6.79
CA VAL A 53 5.04 -2.83 -7.05
C VAL A 53 6.43 -2.51 -6.53
N THR A 54 7.27 -1.99 -7.41
CA THR A 54 8.64 -1.56 -7.11
C THR A 54 8.75 -0.09 -6.73
N GLY A 55 7.78 0.74 -7.17
CA GLY A 55 7.72 2.17 -6.89
C GLY A 55 8.49 3.03 -7.89
N SER A 56 8.84 2.50 -9.07
CA SER A 56 9.56 3.27 -10.09
C SER A 56 8.66 4.33 -10.75
N ALA A 57 9.27 5.36 -11.33
CA ALA A 57 8.54 6.43 -12.02
C ALA A 57 7.85 5.91 -13.29
N GLU A 58 8.49 4.99 -14.01
CA GLU A 58 7.98 4.34 -15.22
C GLU A 58 6.77 3.45 -14.89
N GLU A 59 6.85 2.70 -13.78
CA GLU A 59 5.76 1.85 -13.30
C GLU A 59 4.54 2.71 -12.93
N SER A 60 4.77 3.83 -12.23
CA SER A 60 3.71 4.77 -11.86
C SER A 60 3.04 5.37 -13.09
N ALA A 61 3.81 5.77 -14.11
CA ALA A 61 3.29 6.29 -15.37
C ALA A 61 2.47 5.23 -16.13
N HIS A 62 2.92 3.97 -16.14
CA HIS A 62 2.19 2.86 -16.77
C HIS A 62 0.85 2.57 -16.06
N ILE A 63 0.83 2.58 -14.73
CA ILE A 63 -0.41 2.39 -13.95
C ILE A 63 -1.39 3.54 -14.22
N LEU A 64 -0.92 4.79 -14.19
CA LEU A 64 -1.77 5.96 -14.47
C LEU A 64 -2.36 5.94 -15.88
N ALA A 65 -1.57 5.55 -16.88
CA ALA A 65 -2.05 5.37 -18.25
C ALA A 65 -3.13 4.28 -18.36
N GLY A 66 -2.98 3.18 -17.60
CA GLY A 66 -4.00 2.13 -17.49
C GLY A 66 -5.30 2.66 -16.87
N LEU A 67 -5.20 3.37 -15.75
CA LEU A 67 -6.36 3.95 -15.07
C LEU A 67 -7.09 5.00 -15.92
N GLU A 68 -6.35 5.76 -16.74
CA GLU A 68 -6.94 6.72 -17.68
C GLU A 68 -7.68 6.00 -18.82
N LYS A 69 -7.08 4.93 -19.36
CA LYS A 69 -7.73 4.09 -20.37
C LYS A 69 -9.01 3.43 -19.86
N ASP A 70 -9.02 3.00 -18.61
CA ASP A 70 -10.18 2.39 -17.95
C ASP A 70 -11.23 3.43 -17.50
N GLY A 71 -10.94 4.73 -17.67
CA GLY A 71 -11.85 5.83 -17.31
C GLY A 71 -11.95 6.11 -15.82
N MET A 72 -11.09 5.51 -14.99
CA MET A 72 -11.07 5.68 -13.54
C MET A 72 -10.47 7.03 -13.12
N VAL A 73 -9.48 7.51 -13.89
CA VAL A 73 -8.86 8.82 -13.69
C VAL A 73 -8.82 9.60 -14.99
N LYS A 74 -8.74 10.92 -14.89
CA LYS A 74 -8.63 11.82 -16.04
C LYS A 74 -7.44 12.75 -15.87
N ARG A 75 -6.58 12.83 -16.89
CA ARG A 75 -5.47 13.79 -16.90
C ARG A 75 -5.99 15.24 -16.94
N LEU A 76 -5.40 16.10 -16.13
CA LEU A 76 -5.71 17.54 -16.11
C LEU A 76 -4.65 18.30 -16.91
N PRO A 77 -4.92 18.66 -18.19
CA PRO A 77 -3.91 19.24 -19.07
C PRO A 77 -3.44 20.64 -18.64
N LYS A 78 -4.19 21.29 -17.75
CA LYS A 78 -3.84 22.61 -17.20
C LYS A 78 -2.62 22.55 -16.25
N TYR A 79 -2.30 21.38 -15.70
CA TYR A 79 -1.27 21.21 -14.69
C TYR A 79 -0.32 20.06 -15.07
N GLU A 80 0.90 20.09 -14.54
CA GLU A 80 1.90 19.06 -14.78
C GLU A 80 1.67 17.85 -13.86
N ASN A 81 1.56 16.66 -14.45
CA ASN A 81 1.35 15.40 -13.74
C ASN A 81 0.17 15.41 -12.74
N CYS A 82 -0.92 16.10 -13.08
CA CYS A 82 -2.14 16.11 -12.26
C CYS A 82 -3.25 15.26 -12.88
N TRP A 83 -3.99 14.59 -12.00
CA TRP A 83 -5.01 13.62 -12.34
C TRP A 83 -6.26 13.85 -11.48
N LEU A 84 -7.44 13.62 -12.06
CA LEU A 84 -8.73 13.71 -11.38
C LEU A 84 -9.36 12.32 -11.31
N ALA A 85 -9.65 11.84 -10.10
CA ALA A 85 -10.49 10.69 -9.86
C ALA A 85 -11.86 11.16 -9.36
N ARG A 86 -12.94 10.48 -9.77
CA ARG A 86 -14.30 10.70 -9.24
C ARG A 86 -14.78 9.40 -8.63
N THR A 87 -15.10 9.41 -7.35
CA THR A 87 -15.60 8.23 -6.63
C THR A 87 -17.13 8.16 -6.68
N ASP A 88 -17.69 7.01 -6.32
CA ASP A 88 -19.13 6.88 -6.10
C ASP A 88 -19.54 7.80 -4.91
N PRO A 89 -20.65 8.55 -4.98
CA PRO A 89 -21.13 9.38 -3.87
C PRO A 89 -21.34 8.60 -2.56
N LYS A 90 -21.47 7.26 -2.61
CA LYS A 90 -21.54 6.38 -1.43
C LYS A 90 -20.17 6.12 -0.79
N ASP A 91 -19.07 6.45 -1.47
CA ASP A 91 -17.69 6.20 -1.06
C ASP A 91 -16.86 7.50 -1.15
N VAL A 92 -17.26 8.48 -0.34
CA VAL A 92 -16.64 9.82 -0.29
C VAL A 92 -15.93 10.12 1.03
N ALA A 93 -16.27 9.36 2.09
CA ALA A 93 -15.80 9.63 3.43
C ALA A 93 -15.66 8.34 4.22
N ARG A 94 -14.83 8.38 5.26
CA ARG A 94 -14.71 7.28 6.21
C ARG A 94 -16.07 7.02 6.89
N VAL A 95 -16.47 5.75 6.91
CA VAL A 95 -17.71 5.31 7.55
C VAL A 95 -17.37 4.72 8.92
N GLU A 96 -17.35 5.54 9.96
CA GLU A 96 -16.93 5.12 11.32
C GLU A 96 -17.78 3.99 11.89
N SER A 97 -19.03 3.84 11.45
CA SER A 97 -19.88 2.70 11.83
C SER A 97 -19.43 1.35 11.26
N LYS A 98 -18.57 1.35 10.24
CA LYS A 98 -17.98 0.16 9.61
C LYS A 98 -16.49 -0.02 9.95
N THR A 99 -15.86 0.96 10.60
CA THR A 99 -14.50 0.85 11.12
C THR A 99 -14.54 0.14 12.47
N VAL A 100 -13.98 -1.08 12.56
CA VAL A 100 -14.00 -1.88 13.79
C VAL A 100 -12.59 -2.32 14.18
N ILE A 101 -12.37 -2.45 15.48
CA ILE A 101 -11.16 -3.07 16.04
C ILE A 101 -11.57 -4.42 16.63
N VAL A 102 -10.84 -5.46 16.25
CA VAL A 102 -11.12 -6.84 16.64
C VAL A 102 -10.17 -7.26 17.75
N THR A 103 -10.71 -7.52 18.93
CA THR A 103 -9.98 -7.98 20.11
C THR A 103 -10.81 -9.01 20.87
N LYS A 104 -10.17 -9.84 21.70
CA LYS A 104 -10.84 -10.85 22.52
C LYS A 104 -11.86 -10.24 23.48
N ASN A 105 -11.48 -9.18 24.19
CA ASN A 105 -12.37 -8.49 25.12
C ASN A 105 -12.68 -7.08 24.62
N GLN A 106 -13.96 -6.71 24.63
CA GLN A 106 -14.42 -5.36 24.24
C GLN A 106 -13.71 -4.23 24.99
N ARG A 107 -13.45 -4.43 26.27
CA ARG A 107 -12.78 -3.49 27.18
C ARG A 107 -11.33 -3.17 26.80
N ASP A 108 -10.68 -4.01 26.00
CA ASP A 108 -9.34 -3.75 25.47
C ASP A 108 -9.38 -2.75 24.30
N THR A 109 -10.57 -2.45 23.78
CA THR A 109 -10.80 -1.58 22.63
C THR A 109 -11.59 -0.33 22.97
N ILE A 110 -12.70 -0.48 23.70
CA ILE A 110 -13.55 0.63 24.13
C ILE A 110 -13.90 0.51 25.61
N PRO A 111 -14.01 1.64 26.34
CA PRO A 111 -14.63 1.65 27.65
C PRO A 111 -16.07 1.11 27.57
N ILE A 112 -16.53 0.46 28.64
CA ILE A 112 -17.92 -0.02 28.73
C ILE A 112 -18.80 1.19 29.05
N PRO A 113 -19.70 1.60 28.15
CA PRO A 113 -20.56 2.76 28.36
C PRO A 113 -21.64 2.45 29.39
N ASP A 114 -21.89 3.39 30.31
CA ASP A 114 -22.99 3.30 31.25
C ASP A 114 -24.34 3.44 30.52
N GLY A 115 -25.34 2.64 30.92
CA GLY A 115 -26.70 2.74 30.40
C GLY A 115 -26.93 2.17 28.99
N GLY A 116 -26.01 1.36 28.45
CA GLY A 116 -26.19 0.65 27.18
C GLY A 116 -26.10 1.52 25.92
N ALA A 117 -25.60 2.75 26.05
CA ALA A 117 -25.33 3.63 24.91
C ALA A 117 -24.22 3.05 24.00
N LYS A 118 -24.17 3.47 22.73
CA LYS A 118 -23.04 3.14 21.86
C LYS A 118 -21.82 3.99 22.24
N SER A 119 -20.64 3.36 22.26
CA SER A 119 -19.39 4.08 22.47
C SER A 119 -19.13 5.06 21.32
N GLN A 120 -18.67 6.27 21.67
CA GLN A 120 -18.20 7.27 20.70
C GLN A 120 -16.69 7.16 20.45
N LEU A 121 -15.97 6.34 21.23
CA LEU A 121 -14.51 6.22 21.19
C LEU A 121 -14.02 5.13 20.22
N GLY A 122 -14.94 4.44 19.54
CA GLY A 122 -14.64 3.41 18.57
C GLY A 122 -15.72 2.34 18.51
N SER A 123 -15.51 1.38 17.62
CA SER A 123 -16.40 0.23 17.44
C SER A 123 -15.60 -1.05 17.66
N TRP A 124 -16.15 -1.96 18.46
CA TRP A 124 -15.56 -3.26 18.74
C TRP A 124 -16.34 -4.36 18.04
N MET A 125 -15.62 -5.37 17.54
CA MET A 125 -16.21 -6.57 16.96
C MET A 125 -15.51 -7.81 17.53
N SER A 126 -16.27 -8.87 17.82
CA SER A 126 -15.70 -10.13 18.29
C SER A 126 -14.91 -10.85 17.20
N GLU A 127 -13.93 -11.66 17.56
CA GLU A 127 -13.16 -12.48 16.60
C GLU A 127 -14.08 -13.40 15.77
N GLY A 128 -15.12 -13.97 16.40
CA GLY A 128 -16.09 -14.84 15.75
C GLY A 128 -16.94 -14.11 14.71
N ASP A 129 -17.41 -12.89 15.02
CA ASP A 129 -18.20 -12.09 14.09
C ASP A 129 -17.34 -11.55 12.95
N PHE A 130 -16.09 -11.17 13.23
CA PHE A 130 -15.13 -10.78 12.21
C PHE A 130 -14.83 -11.93 11.24
N GLN A 131 -14.65 -13.15 11.75
CA GLN A 131 -14.37 -14.30 10.91
C GLN A 131 -15.54 -14.63 9.98
N LYS A 132 -16.78 -14.55 10.47
CA LYS A 132 -17.98 -14.68 9.62
C LYS A 132 -18.04 -13.59 8.55
N ALA A 133 -17.80 -12.34 8.94
CA ALA A 133 -17.77 -11.20 8.04
C ALA A 133 -16.66 -11.31 6.97
N ARG A 134 -15.52 -11.90 7.32
CA ARG A 134 -14.42 -12.18 6.39
C ARG A 134 -14.83 -13.24 5.36
N GLN A 135 -15.37 -14.36 5.83
CA GLN A 135 -15.83 -15.46 4.97
C GLN A 135 -16.97 -15.06 4.03
N ASP A 136 -17.78 -14.08 4.41
CA ASP A 136 -18.85 -13.54 3.56
C ASP A 136 -18.34 -12.64 2.43
N ARG A 137 -17.21 -11.93 2.64
CA ARG A 137 -16.78 -10.83 1.73
C ARG A 137 -15.52 -11.10 0.92
N PHE A 138 -14.56 -11.81 1.49
CA PHE A 138 -13.23 -11.96 0.89
C PHE A 138 -13.11 -13.10 -0.14
N PRO A 139 -13.79 -14.25 0.01
CA PRO A 139 -13.64 -15.35 -0.94
C PRO A 139 -13.95 -14.95 -2.39
N GLY A 140 -12.94 -14.95 -3.25
CA GLY A 140 -13.08 -14.62 -4.67
C GLY A 140 -13.37 -13.15 -4.99
N CYS A 141 -13.15 -12.23 -4.05
CA CYS A 141 -13.47 -10.81 -4.23
C CYS A 141 -12.65 -10.12 -5.34
N MET A 142 -11.54 -10.72 -5.78
CA MET A 142 -10.69 -10.22 -6.86
C MET A 142 -10.74 -11.10 -8.12
N ALA A 143 -11.77 -11.93 -8.26
CA ALA A 143 -11.93 -12.75 -9.46
C ALA A 143 -11.98 -11.87 -10.72
N GLY A 144 -11.00 -12.04 -11.61
CA GLY A 144 -10.89 -11.27 -12.85
C GLY A 144 -10.15 -9.93 -12.73
N THR A 145 -9.71 -9.54 -11.53
CA THR A 145 -8.90 -8.33 -11.31
C THR A 145 -7.47 -8.67 -10.87
N GLY A 146 -6.55 -7.74 -11.11
CA GLY A 146 -5.15 -7.88 -10.68
C GLY A 146 -4.98 -7.52 -9.20
N LEU A 147 -4.20 -8.32 -8.47
CA LEU A 147 -3.76 -8.02 -7.11
C LEU A 147 -2.43 -7.27 -7.16
N TYR A 148 -2.36 -6.10 -6.52
CA TYR A 148 -1.13 -5.33 -6.36
C TYR A 148 -0.56 -5.54 -4.95
N THR A 149 0.73 -5.87 -4.86
CA THR A 149 1.46 -6.00 -3.59
C THR A 149 2.52 -4.91 -3.52
N THR A 150 2.45 -4.06 -2.49
CA THR A 150 3.41 -2.97 -2.28
C THR A 150 4.12 -3.15 -0.95
N LEU A 151 5.45 -3.09 -0.95
CA LEU A 151 6.24 -3.04 0.28
C LEU A 151 6.49 -1.58 0.63
N LEU A 152 5.77 -1.09 1.64
CA LEU A 152 5.94 0.26 2.15
C LEU A 152 6.80 0.24 3.42
N LEU A 153 7.96 0.88 3.36
CA LEU A 153 8.69 1.23 4.58
C LEU A 153 8.02 2.46 5.18
N ALA A 154 7.28 2.27 6.27
CA ALA A 154 6.80 3.37 7.09
C ALA A 154 7.97 3.94 7.91
N SER A 155 8.87 4.67 7.27
CA SER A 155 9.77 5.58 7.99
C SER A 155 8.92 6.71 8.57
N LEU A 156 9.11 7.02 9.85
CA LEU A 156 8.59 8.22 10.52
C LEU A 156 9.28 9.47 9.94
N GLU A 157 9.06 9.73 8.67
CA GLU A 157 9.32 11.01 8.03
C GLU A 157 8.01 11.42 7.37
N VAL A 158 7.38 12.44 7.93
CA VAL A 158 6.24 13.14 7.34
C VAL A 158 6.76 13.83 6.08
N TYR A 159 6.92 13.08 5.00
CA TYR A 159 7.11 13.65 3.68
C TYR A 159 5.72 14.09 3.22
N THR A 160 5.42 15.35 3.51
CA THR A 160 4.35 16.09 2.88
C THR A 160 4.51 15.92 1.37
N ILE A 161 3.69 15.08 0.74
CA ILE A 161 3.54 15.07 -0.73
C ILE A 161 2.85 16.40 -1.07
N PRO A 162 3.53 17.40 -1.65
CA PRO A 162 3.00 18.76 -1.73
C PRO A 162 1.88 18.94 -2.78
N SER A 163 1.36 17.88 -3.39
CA SER A 163 0.66 18.00 -4.68
C SER A 163 -0.69 17.30 -4.78
N ILE A 164 -1.11 16.47 -3.80
CA ILE A 164 -2.35 15.69 -3.90
C ILE A 164 -3.43 16.12 -2.90
N VAL A 165 -3.07 16.90 -1.87
CA VAL A 165 -3.99 17.17 -0.74
C VAL A 165 -5.09 18.20 -1.06
N SER A 166 -5.06 18.90 -2.20
CA SER A 166 -5.96 20.05 -2.41
C SER A 166 -7.24 19.77 -3.22
N ALA A 167 -7.44 18.57 -3.78
CA ALA A 167 -8.55 18.32 -4.72
C ALA A 167 -9.68 17.43 -4.18
N VAL A 168 -9.70 17.12 -2.88
CA VAL A 168 -10.92 16.60 -2.22
C VAL A 168 -11.72 17.80 -1.69
N TYR A 169 -12.08 18.71 -2.60
CA TYR A 169 -13.12 19.69 -2.32
C TYR A 169 -14.44 19.05 -2.75
N THR A 170 -15.25 18.73 -1.75
CA THR A 170 -16.63 18.26 -1.86
C THR A 170 -17.40 19.08 -2.90
N ILE A 171 -17.90 18.41 -3.94
CA ILE A 171 -19.11 18.81 -4.68
C ILE A 171 -20.11 17.68 -4.45
#